data_AF-A0A3B8K163-F1
#
_entry.id   AF-A0A3B8K163-F1
#
_cell.length_a   1.000
_cell.length_b   1.000
_cell.length_c   1.000
_cell.angle_alpha   90.00
_cell.angle_beta   90.00
_cell.angle_gamma   90.00
#
_symmetry.space_group_name_H-M   'P 1'
#
loop_
_entity.id
_entity.type
_entity.pdbx_description
1 polymer ?
#
loop_
_entity_poly.entity_id
_entity_poly.type
_entity_poly.pdbx_seq_one_letter_code
_entity_poly.pdbx_strand_id
1 'polypeptide(L)'
;MKTIYERLDKILPLIMDKRFRENKGLGNEIGFYIFDYDPKDELIVREHIAFLKQKVNNDSTEITIREFDLYEMILTILFDKGYLGKVFAMEKEKGTSAILTPLKKTLRLTQKNDLIVEHIRQNTKQNDIVFLTGVGK
;
A
#
# COMPACT_ATOMS: atom_id res chain seq x y z
N MET A 1 -14.84 22.34 4.86
CA MET A 1 -14.28 20.99 4.65
C MET A 1 -13.57 20.56 5.90
N LYS A 2 -13.53 19.25 6.20
CA LYS A 2 -12.74 18.73 7.33
C LYS A 2 -11.25 18.85 7.02
N THR A 3 -10.45 19.20 8.00
CA THR A 3 -8.98 19.24 7.88
C THR A 3 -8.42 17.83 7.69
N ILE A 4 -7.18 17.71 7.22
CA ILE A 4 -6.52 16.41 7.09
C ILE A 4 -6.45 15.68 8.45
N TYR A 5 -6.14 16.39 9.54
CA TYR A 5 -6.10 15.84 10.90
C TYR A 5 -7.46 15.24 11.31
N GLU A 6 -8.56 15.99 11.13
CA GLU A 6 -9.91 15.50 11.44
C GLU A 6 -10.35 14.30 10.59
N ARG A 7 -9.75 14.12 9.40
CA ARG A 7 -10.00 12.95 8.53
C ARG A 7 -9.19 11.75 9.00
N LEU A 8 -7.92 11.96 9.31
CA LEU A 8 -7.00 10.94 9.82
C LEU A 8 -7.47 10.38 11.18
N ASP A 9 -7.94 11.23 12.09
CA ASP A 9 -8.44 10.81 13.41
C ASP A 9 -9.61 9.83 13.36
N LYS A 10 -10.30 9.72 12.23
CA LYS A 10 -11.39 8.74 12.05
C LYS A 10 -10.91 7.35 11.66
N ILE A 11 -9.68 7.21 11.20
CA ILE A 11 -9.17 5.91 10.73
C ILE A 11 -9.09 4.94 11.90
N LEU A 12 -8.50 5.35 13.02
CA LEU A 12 -8.35 4.49 14.19
C LEU A 12 -9.70 3.93 14.72
N PRO A 13 -10.72 4.75 15.04
CA PRO A 13 -11.99 4.21 15.52
C PRO A 13 -12.68 3.34 14.47
N LEU A 14 -12.50 3.62 13.18
CA LEU A 14 -13.07 2.82 12.09
C LEU A 14 -12.45 1.42 12.02
N ILE A 15 -11.12 1.30 11.98
CA ILE A 15 -10.44 0.01 11.88
C ILE A 15 -10.58 -0.83 13.17
N MET A 16 -10.78 -0.15 14.30
CA MET A 16 -11.08 -0.77 15.59
C MET A 16 -12.56 -1.19 15.74
N ASP A 17 -13.47 -0.80 14.83
CA ASP A 17 -14.83 -1.32 14.80
C ASP A 17 -14.84 -2.78 14.28
N LYS A 18 -15.44 -3.67 15.07
CA LYS A 18 -15.59 -5.09 14.69
C LYS A 18 -16.41 -5.26 13.41
N ARG A 19 -17.41 -4.40 13.16
CA ARG A 19 -18.26 -4.44 11.96
C ARG A 19 -17.45 -4.17 10.70
N PHE A 20 -16.49 -3.25 10.79
CA PHE A 20 -15.54 -2.96 9.71
C PHE A 20 -14.70 -4.19 9.40
N ARG A 21 -14.08 -4.80 10.44
CA ARG A 21 -13.22 -5.99 10.25
C ARG A 21 -13.96 -7.22 9.74
N GLU A 22 -15.23 -7.37 10.12
CA GLU A 22 -16.08 -8.48 9.67
C GLU A 22 -16.76 -8.20 8.33
N ASN A 23 -16.46 -7.08 7.66
CA ASN A 23 -17.07 -6.67 6.39
C ASN A 23 -18.61 -6.67 6.45
N LYS A 24 -19.18 -6.40 7.63
CA LYS A 24 -20.63 -6.45 7.85
C LYS A 24 -21.30 -5.24 7.23
N GLY A 25 -22.37 -5.49 6.47
CA GLY A 25 -23.18 -4.44 5.85
C GLY A 25 -22.73 -3.99 4.46
N LEU A 26 -21.72 -4.65 3.86
CA LEU A 26 -21.22 -4.35 2.52
C LEU A 26 -22.04 -4.99 1.38
N GLY A 27 -23.19 -5.61 1.65
CA GLY A 27 -24.04 -6.14 0.57
C GLY A 27 -23.34 -7.14 -0.36
N ASN A 28 -22.41 -7.95 0.17
CA ASN A 28 -21.55 -8.88 -0.59
C ASN A 28 -20.41 -8.22 -1.40
N GLU A 29 -20.06 -6.97 -1.11
CA GLU A 29 -18.88 -6.29 -1.68
C GLU A 29 -17.58 -6.62 -0.92
N ILE A 30 -16.45 -6.39 -1.60
CA ILE A 30 -15.10 -6.54 -1.04
C ILE A 30 -14.82 -5.34 -0.13
N GLY A 31 -14.38 -5.58 1.10
CA GLY A 31 -14.00 -4.53 2.06
C GLY A 31 -12.69 -3.84 1.70
N PHE A 32 -12.70 -2.99 0.66
CA PHE A 32 -11.60 -2.09 0.34
C PHE A 32 -12.03 -0.63 0.50
N TYR A 33 -11.10 0.20 0.96
CA TYR A 33 -11.36 1.59 1.29
C TYR A 33 -10.25 2.48 0.73
N ILE A 34 -10.61 3.65 0.24
CA ILE A 34 -9.67 4.63 -0.31
C ILE A 34 -9.64 5.83 0.61
N PHE A 35 -8.43 6.24 1.00
CA PHE A 35 -8.19 7.48 1.72
C PHE A 35 -7.34 8.40 0.83
N ASP A 36 -7.99 9.40 0.24
CA ASP A 36 -7.37 10.41 -0.62
C ASP A 36 -6.91 11.63 0.19
N TYR A 37 -5.89 12.35 -0.26
CA TYR A 37 -5.40 13.57 0.38
C TYR A 37 -4.62 14.43 -0.61
N ASP A 38 -4.44 15.72 -0.29
CA ASP A 38 -3.63 16.63 -1.09
C ASP A 38 -2.14 16.25 -0.98
N PRO A 39 -1.34 16.29 -2.07
CA PRO A 39 0.08 15.93 -2.01
C PRO A 39 0.91 16.71 -0.98
N LYS A 40 0.50 17.95 -0.64
CA LYS A 40 1.14 18.77 0.39
C LYS A 40 1.06 18.14 1.80
N ASP A 41 0.08 17.26 2.03
CA ASP A 41 -0.16 16.61 3.32
C ASP A 41 0.57 15.26 3.45
N GLU A 42 1.36 14.84 2.45
CA GLU A 42 2.04 13.54 2.40
C GLU A 42 2.83 13.23 3.68
N LEU A 43 3.59 14.19 4.20
CA LEU A 43 4.38 13.99 5.42
C LEU A 43 3.48 13.70 6.62
N ILE A 44 2.37 14.43 6.76
CA ILE A 44 1.40 14.25 7.85
C ILE A 44 0.77 12.86 7.76
N VAL A 45 0.41 12.41 6.55
CA VAL A 45 -0.21 11.09 6.34
C VAL A 45 0.79 9.96 6.67
N ARG A 46 2.05 10.07 6.23
CA ARG A 46 3.11 9.09 6.56
C ARG A 46 3.31 8.95 8.07
N GLU A 47 3.41 10.07 8.76
CA GLU A 47 3.54 10.08 10.22
C GLU A 47 2.33 9.42 10.90
N HIS A 48 1.12 9.71 10.42
CA HIS A 48 -0.10 9.12 10.98
C HIS A 48 -0.20 7.61 10.71
N ILE A 49 0.21 7.13 9.53
CA ILE A 49 0.26 5.68 9.23
C ILE A 49 1.24 4.98 10.16
N ALA A 50 2.42 5.55 10.39
CA ALA A 50 3.40 5.03 11.34
C ALA A 50 2.83 4.97 12.76
N PHE A 51 2.15 6.04 13.20
CA PHE A 51 1.44 6.08 14.48
C PHE A 51 0.38 4.99 14.60
N LEU A 52 -0.49 4.81 13.60
CA LEU A 52 -1.53 3.78 13.61
C LEU A 52 -0.94 2.38 13.73
N LYS A 53 0.11 2.08 12.95
CA LYS A 53 0.82 0.80 13.01
C LYS A 53 1.39 0.56 14.41
N GLN A 54 2.09 1.54 14.98
CA GLN A 54 2.64 1.43 16.32
C GLN A 54 1.54 1.20 17.36
N LYS A 55 0.47 1.99 17.30
CA LYS A 55 -0.63 1.95 18.26
C LYS A 55 -1.36 0.59 18.20
N VAL A 56 -1.76 0.14 17.02
CA VAL A 56 -2.55 -1.09 16.86
C VAL A 56 -1.70 -2.34 17.11
N ASN A 57 -0.48 -2.40 16.57
CA ASN A 57 0.34 -3.61 16.66
C ASN A 57 0.97 -3.80 18.05
N ASN A 58 1.06 -2.75 18.87
CA ASN A 58 1.54 -2.87 20.26
C ASN A 58 0.41 -3.13 21.25
N ASP A 59 -0.78 -2.55 21.04
CA ASP A 59 -1.86 -2.59 22.02
C ASP A 59 -2.86 -3.75 21.80
N SER A 60 -2.89 -4.35 20.61
CA SER A 60 -3.86 -5.40 20.26
C SER A 60 -3.17 -6.71 19.90
N THR A 61 -3.69 -7.82 20.43
CA THR A 61 -3.24 -9.18 20.07
C THR A 61 -4.09 -9.81 18.97
N GLU A 62 -5.21 -9.20 18.57
CA GLU A 62 -6.16 -9.78 17.62
C GLU A 62 -6.03 -9.22 16.20
N ILE A 63 -5.40 -8.05 16.04
CA ILE A 63 -5.33 -7.31 14.77
C ILE A 63 -3.88 -6.87 14.55
N THR A 64 -3.42 -6.93 13.31
CA THR A 64 -2.13 -6.37 12.92
C THR A 64 -2.29 -5.55 11.65
N ILE A 65 -1.78 -4.33 11.64
CA ILE A 65 -1.66 -3.50 10.44
C ILE A 65 -0.39 -3.90 9.70
N ARG A 66 -0.54 -4.31 8.44
CA ARG A 66 0.56 -4.52 7.50
C ARG A 66 0.53 -3.47 6.41
N GLU A 67 1.57 -2.66 6.38
CA GLU A 67 1.74 -1.66 5.34
C GLU A 67 2.64 -2.20 4.24
N PHE A 68 2.19 -2.04 2.99
CA PHE A 68 2.97 -2.31 1.79
C PHE A 68 3.06 -1.02 0.97
N ASP A 69 4.24 -0.40 0.97
CA ASP A 69 4.57 0.72 0.08
C ASP A 69 4.84 0.16 -1.32
N LEU A 70 3.93 0.44 -2.26
CA LEU A 70 4.00 -0.09 -3.63
C LEU A 70 5.25 0.39 -4.37
N TYR A 71 5.70 1.62 -4.13
CA TYR A 71 6.89 2.18 -4.78
C TYR A 71 8.15 1.46 -4.31
N GLU A 72 8.31 1.30 -2.98
CA GLU A 72 9.45 0.58 -2.41
C GLU A 72 9.47 -0.90 -2.84
N MET A 73 8.31 -1.56 -2.89
CA MET A 73 8.22 -2.94 -3.39
C MET A 73 8.67 -3.05 -4.85
N ILE A 74 8.23 -2.14 -5.71
CA ILE A 74 8.65 -2.12 -7.12
C ILE A 74 10.16 -1.96 -7.21
N LEU A 75 10.74 -0.98 -6.51
CA LEU A 75 12.18 -0.75 -6.49
C LEU A 75 12.95 -1.99 -6.00
N THR A 76 12.50 -2.59 -4.90
CA THR A 76 13.11 -3.80 -4.31
C THR A 76 13.10 -4.97 -5.31
N ILE A 77 11.96 -5.26 -5.93
CA ILE A 77 11.85 -6.35 -6.91
C ILE A 77 12.75 -6.10 -8.13
N LEU A 78 12.84 -4.86 -8.60
CA LEU A 78 13.73 -4.50 -9.71
C LEU A 78 15.20 -4.62 -9.32
N PHE A 79 15.55 -4.24 -8.09
CA PHE A 79 16.90 -4.37 -7.56
C PHE A 79 17.32 -5.84 -7.44
N ASP A 80 16.50 -6.67 -6.82
CA ASP A 80 16.75 -8.11 -6.62
C ASP A 80 16.91 -8.87 -7.94
N LYS A 81 16.24 -8.39 -9.00
CA LYS A 81 16.37 -8.93 -10.36
C LYS A 81 17.56 -8.38 -11.15
N GLY A 82 18.37 -7.48 -10.57
CA GLY A 82 19.44 -6.78 -11.27
C GLY A 82 18.94 -5.94 -12.45
N TYR A 83 17.68 -5.50 -12.41
CA TYR A 83 17.01 -4.78 -13.50
C TYR A 83 16.91 -3.28 -13.23
N LEU A 84 17.03 -2.84 -11.97
CA LEU A 84 16.85 -1.44 -11.57
C LEU A 84 17.77 -0.47 -12.35
N GLY A 85 19.06 -0.77 -12.45
CA GLY A 85 20.00 0.07 -13.20
C GLY A 85 19.68 0.18 -14.70
N LYS A 86 19.12 -0.88 -15.31
CA LYS A 86 18.69 -0.86 -16.71
C LYS A 86 17.47 0.02 -16.92
N VAL A 87 16.54 0.02 -15.95
CA VAL A 87 15.37 0.91 -15.96
C VAL A 87 15.83 2.37 -15.92
N PHE A 88 16.75 2.73 -15.03
CA PHE A 88 17.27 4.10 -14.95
C PHE A 88 17.97 4.54 -16.24
N ALA A 89 18.80 3.69 -16.84
CA ALA A 89 19.46 4.00 -18.11
C ALA A 89 18.43 4.21 -19.24
N MET A 90 17.43 3.33 -19.33
CA MET A 90 16.39 3.39 -20.35
C MET A 90 15.50 4.63 -20.19
N GLU A 91 15.11 4.96 -18.96
CA GLU A 91 14.32 6.15 -18.67
C GLU A 91 15.08 7.42 -19.04
N LYS A 92 16.37 7.50 -18.70
CA LYS A 92 17.22 8.65 -19.06
C LYS A 92 17.35 8.85 -20.57
N GLU A 93 17.44 7.76 -21.33
CA GLU A 93 17.63 7.81 -22.78
C GLU A 93 16.32 8.01 -23.56
N LYS A 94 15.22 7.39 -23.11
CA LYS A 94 13.98 7.23 -23.88
C LYS A 94 12.72 7.77 -23.20
N GLY A 95 12.85 8.27 -21.97
CA GLY A 95 11.76 8.80 -21.16
C GLY A 95 10.94 7.72 -20.44
N THR A 96 10.08 8.17 -19.53
CA THR A 96 9.27 7.30 -18.63
C THR A 96 8.30 6.38 -19.36
N SER A 97 7.75 6.79 -20.51
CA SER A 97 6.85 5.93 -21.30
C SER A 97 7.54 4.65 -21.79
N ALA A 98 8.86 4.72 -22.03
CA ALA A 98 9.64 3.59 -22.54
C ALA A 98 9.83 2.48 -21.48
N ILE A 99 9.80 2.81 -20.19
CA ILE A 99 10.02 1.83 -19.11
C ILE A 99 8.73 1.11 -18.68
N LEU A 100 7.55 1.62 -19.02
CA LEU A 100 6.26 1.04 -18.57
C LEU A 100 6.08 -0.43 -18.98
N THR A 101 6.35 -0.75 -20.25
CA THR A 101 6.23 -2.14 -20.74
C THR A 101 7.28 -3.06 -20.12
N PRO A 102 8.58 -2.70 -20.09
CA PRO A 102 9.60 -3.45 -19.36
C PRO A 102 9.27 -3.71 -17.89
N LEU A 103 8.76 -2.70 -17.18
CA LEU A 103 8.35 -2.84 -15.78
C LEU A 103 7.21 -3.83 -15.63
N LYS A 104 6.13 -3.68 -16.42
CA LYS A 104 5.00 -4.63 -16.43
C LYS A 104 5.45 -6.07 -16.64
N LYS A 105 6.38 -6.31 -17.58
CA LYS A 105 6.92 -7.64 -17.85
C LYS A 105 7.78 -8.17 -16.71
N THR A 106 8.64 -7.34 -16.14
CA THR A 106 9.56 -7.72 -15.06
C THR A 106 8.83 -8.06 -13.77
N LEU A 107 7.81 -7.27 -13.45
CA LEU A 107 6.91 -7.45 -12.30
C LEU A 107 5.84 -8.52 -12.54
N ARG A 108 5.66 -8.95 -13.80
CA ARG A 108 4.60 -9.87 -14.24
C ARG A 108 3.21 -9.36 -13.88
N LEU A 109 3.02 -8.05 -13.99
CA LEU A 109 1.76 -7.41 -13.61
C LEU A 109 0.60 -8.06 -14.37
N THR A 110 -0.51 -8.26 -13.65
CA THR A 110 -1.76 -8.88 -14.15
C THR A 110 -1.64 -10.35 -14.58
N GLN A 111 -0.51 -11.02 -14.31
CA GLN A 111 -0.36 -12.46 -14.55
C GLN A 111 -0.69 -13.24 -13.27
N LYS A 112 -0.90 -14.56 -13.39
CA LYS A 112 -1.19 -15.43 -12.23
C LYS A 112 -0.09 -15.41 -11.16
N ASN A 113 1.13 -15.03 -11.55
CA ASN A 113 2.32 -14.97 -10.71
C ASN A 113 2.88 -13.52 -10.62
N ASP A 114 1.97 -12.55 -10.54
CA ASP A 114 2.28 -11.14 -10.27
C ASP A 114 3.08 -11.02 -8.98
N LEU A 115 4.29 -10.45 -9.08
CA LEU A 115 5.25 -10.45 -7.97
C LEU A 115 4.82 -9.55 -6.82
N ILE A 116 4.05 -8.49 -7.08
CA ILE A 116 3.54 -7.59 -6.04
C ILE A 116 2.42 -8.30 -5.26
N VAL A 117 1.47 -8.91 -5.98
CA VAL A 117 0.35 -9.64 -5.36
C VAL A 117 0.85 -10.84 -4.58
N GLU A 118 1.81 -11.61 -5.14
CA GLU A 118 2.44 -12.72 -4.44
C GLU A 118 3.13 -12.27 -3.16
N HIS A 119 3.89 -11.17 -3.20
CA HIS A 119 4.56 -10.64 -2.01
C HIS A 119 3.57 -10.24 -0.92
N ILE A 120 2.50 -9.51 -1.28
CA ILE A 120 1.46 -9.11 -0.33
C ILE A 120 0.80 -10.36 0.26
N ARG A 121 0.42 -11.34 -0.57
CA ARG A 121 -0.27 -12.57 -0.13
C ARG A 121 0.59 -13.40 0.83
N GLN A 122 1.88 -13.58 0.53
CA GLN A 122 2.80 -14.36 1.36
C GLN A 122 3.10 -13.68 2.71
N ASN A 123 3.02 -12.35 2.73
CA ASN A 123 3.30 -11.54 3.91
C ASN A 123 2.03 -11.03 4.60
N THR A 124 0.85 -11.60 4.33
CA THR A 124 -0.42 -11.24 4.99
C THR A 124 -1.01 -12.48 5.65
N LYS A 125 -1.42 -12.35 6.91
CA LYS A 125 -2.08 -13.39 7.71
C LYS A 125 -3.58 -13.12 7.78
N GLN A 126 -4.31 -14.13 8.23
CA GLN A 126 -5.72 -13.97 8.57
C GLN A 126 -5.89 -12.91 9.66
N ASN A 127 -6.88 -12.02 9.48
CA ASN A 127 -7.22 -10.87 10.34
C ASN A 127 -6.27 -9.66 10.27
N ASP A 128 -5.26 -9.68 9.40
CA ASP A 128 -4.46 -8.48 9.16
C ASP A 128 -5.28 -7.41 8.42
N ILE A 129 -5.02 -6.15 8.77
CA ILE A 129 -5.50 -5.00 8.01
C ILE A 129 -4.36 -4.56 7.10
N VAL A 130 -4.60 -4.64 5.78
CA VAL A 130 -3.60 -4.28 4.77
C VAL A 130 -3.73 -2.81 4.40
N PHE A 131 -2.66 -2.05 4.61
CA PHE A 131 -2.51 -0.70 4.11
C PHE A 131 -1.65 -0.73 2.85
N LEU A 132 -2.16 -0.18 1.76
CA LEU A 132 -1.39 0.03 0.53
C LEU A 132 -1.02 1.51 0.45
N THR A 133 0.29 1.79 0.44
CA THR A 133 0.85 3.15 0.39
C THR A 133 1.81 3.29 -0.80
N GLY A 134 2.46 4.45 -0.96
CA GLY A 134 3.43 4.67 -2.03
C GLY A 134 2.84 4.90 -3.42
N VAL A 135 1.52 5.07 -3.54
CA VAL A 135 0.88 5.49 -4.79
C VAL A 135 1.18 6.97 -5.04
N GLY A 136 1.90 7.28 -6.10
CA GLY A 136 2.27 8.66 -6.45
C GLY A 136 3.50 9.21 -5.73
N LYS A 137 4.27 8.35 -5.05
CA LYS A 137 5.61 8.63 -4.52
C LYS A 137 6.65 8.66 -5.65
#